data_AF-A0A521WFN2-F1
#
_entry.id   AF-A0A521WFN2-F1
#
_cell.length_a   1.000
_cell.length_b   1.000
_cell.length_c   1.000
_cell.angle_alpha   90.00
_cell.angle_beta   90.00
_cell.angle_gamma   90.00
#
_symmetry.space_group_name_H-M   'P 1'
#
loop_
_entity.id
_entity.type
_entity.pdbx_description
1 polymer ?
#
loop_
_entity_poly.entity_id
_entity_poly.type
_entity_poly.pdbx_seq_one_letter_code
_entity_poly.pdbx_strand_id
1 'polypeptide(L)'
;MFTNKTIELLEPRIKTSIKQLFEFATKNQKNPNDIVLYLANAHFDKELQVGNLTGHLIGEGIRGWDDVYRREFIYDYLNSGNKLSLEGIEQNKADRLVKFSINLELMIYAHIWEIDMLLNDLRQLANLVSNKVYEWESHVPETGKREFINEFRDIFIEHNLDIGNILKETYHSQIRNAFAHGQYSLRIKDVITLLNYKNKDYEVRGLPYNEWEVRFIKTCLLFHELLNQKRTLLEYYGKNYPTLSIWMPTEKQNEFKRIVLHWHEYSKRYIFKP
;
A
#
# COMPACT_ATOMS: atom_id res chain seq x y z
N MET A 1 0.76 -17.52 12.58
CA MET A 1 1.34 -18.86 12.30
C MET A 1 1.39 -18.97 10.78
N PHE A 2 2.58 -18.91 10.17
CA PHE A 2 2.71 -18.89 8.72
C PHE A 2 3.19 -20.23 8.23
N THR A 3 2.58 -20.75 7.17
CA THR A 3 3.24 -21.81 6.39
C THR A 3 3.86 -21.23 5.13
N ASN A 4 5.11 -21.60 4.85
CA ASN A 4 5.77 -21.29 3.56
C ASN A 4 4.89 -21.71 2.38
N LYS A 5 4.09 -22.78 2.56
CA LYS A 5 3.11 -23.26 1.58
C LYS A 5 2.04 -22.22 1.24
N THR A 6 1.51 -21.50 2.24
CA THR A 6 0.51 -20.44 1.99
C THR A 6 1.14 -19.29 1.20
N ILE A 7 2.38 -18.91 1.51
CA ILE A 7 3.11 -17.87 0.75
C ILE A 7 3.37 -18.32 -0.68
N GLU A 8 3.95 -19.52 -0.86
CA GLU A 8 4.26 -20.11 -2.18
C GLU A 8 3.01 -20.20 -3.08
N LEU A 9 1.84 -20.44 -2.49
CA LEU A 9 0.58 -20.49 -3.22
C LEU A 9 0.07 -19.10 -3.64
N LEU A 10 0.22 -18.10 -2.79
CA LEU A 10 -0.39 -16.77 -2.97
C LEU A 10 0.50 -15.79 -3.74
N GLU A 11 1.81 -15.88 -3.53
CA GLU A 11 2.78 -14.93 -4.06
C GLU A 11 2.74 -14.79 -5.60
N PRO A 12 2.65 -15.89 -6.39
CA PRO A 12 2.66 -15.78 -7.85
C PRO A 12 1.51 -14.93 -8.41
N ARG A 13 0.30 -15.06 -7.86
CA ARG A 13 -0.87 -14.26 -8.27
C ARG A 13 -0.65 -12.79 -7.96
N ILE A 14 -0.15 -12.48 -6.76
CA ILE A 14 0.08 -11.10 -6.30
C ILE A 14 1.15 -10.42 -7.17
N LYS A 15 2.30 -11.09 -7.38
CA LYS A 15 3.38 -10.59 -8.26
C LYS A 15 2.88 -10.30 -9.67
N THR A 16 2.15 -11.24 -10.25
CA THR A 16 1.59 -11.09 -11.60
C THR A 16 0.63 -9.91 -11.66
N SER A 17 -0.28 -9.79 -10.69
CA SER A 17 -1.27 -8.72 -10.65
C SER A 17 -0.63 -7.34 -10.46
N ILE A 18 0.39 -7.21 -9.62
CA ILE A 18 1.11 -5.95 -9.42
C ILE A 18 1.87 -5.56 -10.69
N LYS A 19 2.57 -6.50 -11.31
CA LYS A 19 3.27 -6.24 -12.58
C LYS A 19 2.29 -5.73 -13.65
N GLN A 20 1.16 -6.40 -13.83
CA GLN A 20 0.12 -6.00 -14.78
C GLN A 20 -0.43 -4.61 -14.49
N LEU A 21 -0.66 -4.27 -13.22
CA LEU A 21 -1.10 -2.93 -12.82
C LEU A 21 -0.11 -1.85 -13.29
N PHE A 22 1.18 -2.02 -13.00
CA PHE A 22 2.19 -1.03 -13.39
C PHE A 22 2.34 -0.93 -14.90
N GLU A 23 2.33 -2.06 -15.62
CA GLU A 23 2.38 -2.07 -17.08
C GLU A 23 1.18 -1.34 -17.70
N PHE A 24 -0.01 -1.56 -17.16
CA PHE A 24 -1.23 -0.87 -17.61
C PHE A 24 -1.16 0.63 -17.30
N ALA A 25 -0.86 1.01 -16.06
CA ALA A 25 -0.73 2.40 -15.63
C ALA A 25 0.30 3.17 -16.47
N THR A 26 1.44 2.53 -16.79
CA THR A 26 2.48 3.12 -17.65
C THR A 26 1.99 3.38 -19.07
N LYS A 27 1.16 2.50 -19.62
CA LYS A 27 0.62 2.64 -20.98
C LYS A 27 -0.56 3.61 -21.05
N ASN A 28 -1.36 3.69 -19.98
CA ASN A 28 -2.60 4.47 -19.97
C ASN A 28 -2.47 5.86 -19.31
N GLN A 29 -1.27 6.23 -18.85
CA GLN A 29 -1.00 7.55 -18.28
C GLN A 29 -1.39 8.69 -19.24
N LYS A 30 -1.95 9.77 -18.69
CA LYS A 30 -2.43 10.90 -19.50
C LYS A 30 -1.32 11.69 -20.14
N ASN A 31 -0.30 12.04 -19.36
CA ASN A 31 0.88 12.69 -19.90
C ASN A 31 2.08 11.74 -19.91
N PRO A 32 3.01 11.92 -20.87
CA PRO A 32 4.27 11.20 -20.84
C PRO A 32 4.99 11.41 -19.51
N ASN A 33 5.46 10.31 -18.92
CA ASN A 33 6.26 10.26 -17.69
C ASN A 33 5.50 10.59 -16.38
N ASP A 34 4.16 10.65 -16.38
CA ASP A 34 3.38 10.74 -15.13
C ASP A 34 3.63 9.53 -14.22
N ILE A 35 3.91 8.35 -14.78
CA ILE A 35 4.35 7.18 -14.00
C ILE A 35 5.64 7.48 -13.22
N VAL A 36 6.56 8.28 -13.77
CA VAL A 36 7.83 8.61 -13.09
C VAL A 36 7.59 9.56 -11.91
N LEU A 37 6.58 10.44 -12.01
CA LEU A 37 6.13 11.25 -10.88
C LEU A 37 5.67 10.36 -9.72
N TYR A 38 4.84 9.36 -10.01
CA TYR A 38 4.43 8.36 -9.03
C TYR A 38 5.63 7.59 -8.43
N LEU A 39 6.50 7.05 -9.28
CA LEU A 39 7.65 6.25 -8.85
C LEU A 39 8.60 7.05 -7.96
N ALA A 40 8.76 8.35 -8.24
CA ALA A 40 9.67 9.23 -7.54
C ALA A 40 9.05 9.94 -6.32
N ASN A 41 7.81 9.60 -5.93
CA ASN A 41 7.07 10.27 -4.85
C ASN A 41 6.90 11.79 -5.07
N ALA A 42 6.54 12.19 -6.29
CA ALA A 42 6.27 13.59 -6.58
C ALA A 42 5.05 14.08 -5.80
N HIS A 43 5.18 15.22 -5.11
CA HIS A 43 4.09 15.79 -4.32
C HIS A 43 4.21 17.32 -4.25
N PHE A 44 3.14 17.96 -3.81
CA PHE A 44 3.11 19.39 -3.49
C PHE A 44 3.01 19.56 -1.97
N ASP A 45 3.90 20.39 -1.42
CA ASP A 45 3.90 20.83 -0.04
C ASP A 45 3.72 22.34 0.02
N LYS A 46 2.55 22.77 0.51
CA LYS A 46 2.19 24.17 0.62
C LYS A 46 3.04 24.92 1.64
N GLU A 47 3.54 24.24 2.69
CA GLU A 47 4.37 24.88 3.72
C GLU A 47 5.76 25.25 3.17
N LEU A 48 6.20 24.56 2.13
CA LEU A 48 7.49 24.81 1.45
C LEU A 48 7.38 25.77 0.27
N GLN A 49 6.16 26.22 -0.09
CA GLN A 49 5.97 27.30 -1.05
C GLN A 49 6.26 28.67 -0.40
N VAL A 50 7.53 29.09 -0.44
CA VAL A 50 7.97 30.37 0.13
C VAL A 50 8.52 31.29 -0.96
N GLY A 51 7.87 32.43 -1.17
CA GLY A 51 8.26 33.40 -2.19
C GLY A 51 8.21 32.79 -3.59
N ASN A 52 9.36 32.73 -4.27
CA ASN A 52 9.49 32.15 -5.62
C ASN A 52 9.86 30.66 -5.61
N LEU A 53 9.98 30.02 -4.43
CA LEU A 53 10.24 28.59 -4.33
C LEU A 53 8.97 27.81 -4.63
N THR A 54 9.08 26.79 -5.47
CA THR A 54 7.97 25.89 -5.77
C THR A 54 7.75 24.93 -4.61
N GLY A 55 6.49 24.76 -4.19
CA GLY A 55 6.10 23.70 -3.24
C GLY A 55 6.13 22.30 -3.84
N HIS A 56 6.39 22.16 -5.15
CA HIS A 56 6.50 20.86 -5.81
C HIS A 56 7.85 20.20 -5.51
N LEU A 57 7.81 18.96 -5.03
CA LEU A 57 8.95 18.20 -4.52
C LEU A 57 8.97 16.80 -5.12
N ILE A 58 10.17 16.20 -5.12
CA ILE A 58 10.40 14.80 -5.47
C ILE A 58 11.00 14.11 -4.25
N GLY A 59 10.51 12.92 -3.93
CA GLY A 59 10.98 12.11 -2.82
C GLY A 59 9.95 11.96 -1.70
N GLU A 60 10.34 11.22 -0.67
CA GLU A 60 9.44 10.75 0.38
C GLU A 60 8.86 11.85 1.28
N GLY A 61 9.51 13.02 1.37
CA GLY A 61 9.09 14.10 2.26
C GLY A 61 9.00 13.66 3.74
N ILE A 62 8.48 14.52 4.61
CA ILE A 62 8.33 14.22 6.05
C ILE A 62 7.48 12.97 6.27
N ARG A 63 6.37 12.84 5.52
CA ARG A 63 5.45 11.71 5.63
C ARG A 63 6.15 10.37 5.38
N GLY A 64 7.09 10.32 4.45
CA GLY A 64 7.81 9.09 4.18
C GLY A 64 8.86 8.76 5.22
N TRP A 65 9.53 9.77 5.80
CA TRP A 65 10.42 9.62 6.95
C TRP A 65 9.69 9.04 8.17
N ASP A 66 8.51 9.56 8.48
CA ASP A 66 7.68 9.09 9.60
C ASP A 66 7.24 7.62 9.46
N ASP A 67 7.29 7.08 8.24
CA ASP A 67 6.84 5.74 7.91
C ASP A 67 7.98 4.74 7.69
N VAL A 68 9.25 5.19 7.62
CA VAL A 68 10.42 4.32 7.40
C VAL A 68 10.44 3.15 8.39
N TYR A 69 10.35 3.43 9.68
CA TYR A 69 10.42 2.39 10.72
C TYR A 69 9.20 1.46 10.73
N ARG A 70 8.04 1.93 10.25
CA ARG A 70 6.87 1.04 10.09
C ARG A 70 7.10 0.05 8.95
N ARG A 71 7.67 0.50 7.83
CA ARG A 71 8.03 -0.37 6.70
C ARG A 71 9.11 -1.37 7.08
N GLU A 72 10.15 -0.93 7.79
CA GLU A 72 11.20 -1.81 8.33
C GLU A 72 10.61 -2.87 9.25
N PHE A 73 9.75 -2.49 10.19
CA PHE A 73 9.09 -3.44 11.08
C PHE A 73 8.27 -4.50 10.31
N ILE A 74 7.50 -4.10 9.29
CA ILE A 74 6.72 -5.05 8.48
C ILE A 74 7.66 -5.99 7.70
N TYR A 75 8.74 -5.44 7.14
CA TYR A 75 9.74 -6.22 6.41
C TYR A 75 10.45 -7.23 7.31
N ASP A 76 10.90 -6.80 8.48
CA ASP A 76 11.52 -7.66 9.49
C ASP A 76 10.54 -8.72 10.00
N TYR A 77 9.26 -8.36 10.17
CA TYR A 77 8.25 -9.33 10.55
C TYR A 77 8.04 -10.41 9.48
N LEU A 78 8.03 -10.04 8.19
CA LEU A 78 7.93 -11.02 7.10
C LEU A 78 9.19 -11.89 6.99
N ASN A 79 10.38 -11.31 7.18
CA ASN A 79 11.66 -12.00 7.03
C ASN A 79 12.14 -12.75 8.27
N SER A 80 11.68 -12.37 9.45
CA SER A 80 11.87 -13.16 10.68
C SER A 80 11.24 -14.54 10.54
N GLY A 81 10.37 -14.72 9.53
CA GLY A 81 9.85 -15.98 9.10
C GLY A 81 9.22 -16.72 10.26
N ASN A 82 8.55 -15.99 11.18
CA ASN A 82 8.04 -16.38 12.50
C ASN A 82 7.37 -17.77 12.50
N LYS A 83 8.23 -18.78 12.37
CA LYS A 83 7.96 -20.20 12.43
C LYS A 83 7.93 -20.51 13.91
N LEU A 84 6.81 -20.17 14.54
CA LEU A 84 6.47 -20.80 15.80
C LEU A 84 6.20 -22.27 15.48
N SER A 85 7.27 -23.08 15.47
CA SER A 85 7.09 -24.53 15.57
C SER A 85 6.49 -24.78 16.94
N LEU A 86 5.23 -25.24 16.95
CA LEU A 86 4.54 -25.64 18.17
C LEU A 86 4.85 -27.09 18.52
N GLU A 87 5.69 -27.79 17.74
CA GLU A 87 6.11 -29.16 18.02
C GLU A 87 6.83 -29.24 19.37
N GLY A 88 6.36 -30.13 20.24
CA GLY A 88 6.91 -30.32 21.58
C GLY A 88 6.58 -29.19 22.57
N ILE A 89 5.81 -28.18 22.19
CA ILE A 89 5.35 -27.13 23.11
C ILE A 89 4.06 -27.60 23.81
N GLU A 90 4.01 -27.49 25.13
CA GLU A 90 2.79 -27.76 25.91
C GLU A 90 1.58 -26.97 25.37
N GLN A 91 0.42 -27.62 25.29
CA GLN A 91 -0.79 -27.04 24.67
C GLN A 91 -1.15 -25.64 25.21
N ASN A 92 -1.10 -25.44 26.53
CA ASN A 92 -1.42 -24.13 27.13
C ASN A 92 -0.43 -23.03 26.74
N LYS A 93 0.83 -23.38 26.46
CA LYS A 93 1.84 -22.43 25.96
C LYS A 93 1.65 -22.21 24.46
N ALA A 94 1.34 -23.26 23.70
CA ALA A 94 1.02 -23.17 22.27
C ALA A 94 -0.18 -22.25 22.01
N ASP A 95 -1.29 -22.42 22.75
CA ASP A 95 -2.49 -21.59 22.62
C ASP A 95 -2.21 -20.11 22.92
N ARG A 96 -1.37 -19.82 23.93
CA ARG A 96 -0.95 -18.45 24.25
C ARG A 96 -0.13 -17.83 23.14
N LEU A 97 0.80 -18.58 22.54
CA LEU A 97 1.63 -18.12 21.43
C LEU A 97 0.80 -17.84 20.16
N VAL A 98 -0.19 -18.70 19.86
CA VAL A 98 -1.12 -18.46 18.74
C VAL A 98 -1.91 -17.17 18.96
N LYS A 99 -2.47 -16.98 20.16
CA LYS A 99 -3.21 -15.74 20.48
C LYS A 99 -2.32 -14.50 20.42
N PHE A 100 -1.08 -14.59 20.90
CA PHE A 100 -0.10 -13.52 20.77
C PHE A 100 0.19 -13.18 19.30
N SER A 101 0.42 -14.19 18.46
CA SER A 101 0.61 -14.03 17.01
C SER A 101 -0.57 -13.28 16.40
N ILE A 102 -1.81 -13.71 16.65
CA ILE A 102 -3.01 -13.08 16.09
C ILE A 102 -3.14 -11.62 16.51
N ASN A 103 -2.82 -11.29 17.76
CA ASN A 103 -2.83 -9.89 18.21
C ASN A 103 -1.82 -9.04 17.43
N LEU A 104 -0.60 -9.55 17.23
CA LEU A 104 0.42 -8.86 16.42
C LEU A 104 -0.01 -8.74 14.96
N GLU A 105 -0.57 -9.79 14.38
CA GLU A 105 -1.04 -9.82 13.00
C GLU A 105 -2.16 -8.78 12.79
N LEU A 106 -3.14 -8.71 13.70
CA LEU A 106 -4.22 -7.73 13.65
C LEU A 106 -3.70 -6.29 13.77
N MET A 107 -2.69 -6.09 14.61
CA MET A 107 -2.00 -4.80 14.76
C MET A 107 -1.31 -4.39 13.47
N ILE A 108 -0.50 -5.27 12.88
CA ILE A 108 0.19 -5.03 11.61
C ILE A 108 -0.82 -4.74 10.49
N TYR A 109 -1.86 -5.57 10.38
CA TYR A 109 -2.92 -5.41 9.40
C TYR A 109 -3.60 -4.03 9.51
N ALA A 110 -3.98 -3.63 10.72
CA ALA A 110 -4.59 -2.34 10.95
C ALA A 110 -3.65 -1.21 10.56
N HIS A 111 -2.38 -1.25 10.98
CA HIS A 111 -1.40 -0.23 10.63
C HIS A 111 -1.20 -0.10 9.13
N ILE A 112 -1.05 -1.22 8.40
CA ILE A 112 -0.88 -1.20 6.95
C ILE A 112 -2.00 -0.40 6.26
N TRP A 113 -3.25 -0.64 6.64
CA TRP A 113 -4.41 0.06 6.08
C TRP A 113 -4.61 1.49 6.62
N GLU A 114 -3.76 1.93 7.55
CA GLU A 114 -3.71 3.30 8.05
C GLU A 114 -2.58 4.13 7.47
N ILE A 115 -1.62 3.53 6.74
CA ILE A 115 -0.50 4.27 6.17
C ILE A 115 -0.98 5.09 4.97
N ASP A 116 -1.03 6.41 5.15
CA ASP A 116 -1.50 7.33 4.11
C ASP A 116 -0.66 7.25 2.83
N MET A 117 0.65 7.06 2.94
CA MET A 117 1.49 6.91 1.74
C MET A 117 1.11 5.69 0.88
N LEU A 118 0.77 4.56 1.51
CA LEU A 118 0.38 3.35 0.78
C LEU A 118 -1.00 3.52 0.14
N LEU A 119 -1.94 4.15 0.85
CA LEU A 119 -3.26 4.46 0.32
C LEU A 119 -3.18 5.47 -0.83
N ASN A 120 -2.30 6.47 -0.70
CA ASN A 120 -2.01 7.43 -1.75
C ASN A 120 -1.37 6.74 -2.97
N ASP A 121 -0.46 5.78 -2.76
CA ASP A 121 0.17 5.06 -3.86
C ASP A 121 -0.84 4.29 -4.71
N LEU A 122 -1.78 3.58 -4.06
CA LEU A 122 -2.87 2.88 -4.76
C LEU A 122 -3.80 3.85 -5.48
N ARG A 123 -4.12 4.99 -4.84
CA ARG A 123 -4.93 6.05 -5.43
C ARG A 123 -4.28 6.63 -6.70
N GLN A 124 -2.99 6.91 -6.66
CA GLN A 124 -2.26 7.46 -7.81
C GLN A 124 -2.17 6.46 -8.96
N LEU A 125 -1.93 5.19 -8.66
CA LEU A 125 -1.98 4.14 -9.68
C LEU A 125 -3.38 4.05 -10.32
N ALA A 126 -4.46 4.19 -9.54
CA ALA A 126 -5.81 4.24 -10.10
C ALA A 126 -6.06 5.48 -10.97
N ASN A 127 -5.50 6.64 -10.61
CA ASN A 127 -5.54 7.84 -11.45
C ASN A 127 -4.84 7.59 -12.81
N LEU A 128 -3.66 6.97 -12.80
CA LEU A 128 -2.94 6.61 -14.03
C LEU A 128 -3.69 5.57 -14.86
N VAL A 129 -4.26 4.55 -14.21
CA VAL A 129 -5.14 3.56 -14.86
C VAL A 129 -6.36 4.22 -15.48
N SER A 130 -6.90 5.29 -14.89
CA SER A 130 -8.07 6.01 -15.42
C SER A 130 -7.73 7.09 -16.45
N ASN A 131 -6.49 7.16 -16.94
CA ASN A 131 -6.04 8.21 -17.85
C ASN A 131 -6.31 9.63 -17.27
N LYS A 132 -6.11 9.80 -15.96
CA LYS A 132 -6.18 11.10 -15.28
C LYS A 132 -4.78 11.72 -15.21
N VAL A 133 -4.75 13.04 -15.05
CA VAL A 133 -3.49 13.77 -14.81
C VAL A 133 -2.96 13.38 -13.43
N TYR A 134 -1.64 13.29 -13.29
CA TYR A 134 -1.00 13.06 -12.00
C TYR A 134 -1.41 14.13 -10.97
N GLU A 135 -1.85 13.68 -9.79
CA GLU A 135 -2.36 14.54 -8.73
C GLU A 135 -1.22 14.93 -7.77
N TRP A 136 -0.69 16.14 -7.88
CA TRP A 136 0.45 16.56 -7.05
C TRP A 136 0.07 16.76 -5.58
N GLU A 137 -1.16 17.18 -5.32
CA GLU A 137 -1.71 17.35 -3.98
C GLU A 137 -2.78 16.29 -3.74
N SER A 138 -2.38 15.17 -3.14
CA SER A 138 -3.30 14.09 -2.78
C SER A 138 -3.47 14.01 -1.26
N HIS A 139 -4.73 13.83 -0.86
CA HIS A 139 -5.12 13.72 0.54
C HIS A 139 -5.85 12.41 0.79
N VAL A 140 -5.35 11.64 1.76
CA VAL A 140 -6.08 10.50 2.32
C VAL A 140 -7.02 11.05 3.38
N PRO A 141 -8.33 10.79 3.29
CA PRO A 141 -9.28 11.40 4.20
C PRO A 141 -9.17 10.78 5.60
N GLU A 142 -9.32 11.60 6.64
CA GLU A 142 -9.33 11.16 8.04
C GLU A 142 -10.51 10.21 8.34
N THR A 143 -11.65 10.46 7.70
CA THR A 143 -12.87 9.65 7.81
C THR A 143 -13.29 9.13 6.43
N GLY A 144 -14.06 8.04 6.39
CA GLY A 144 -14.50 7.46 5.11
C GLY A 144 -13.40 6.71 4.34
N LYS A 145 -12.40 6.15 5.04
CA LYS A 145 -11.33 5.34 4.42
C LYS A 145 -11.87 4.16 3.60
N ARG A 146 -13.02 3.60 3.99
CA ARG A 146 -13.65 2.50 3.24
C ARG A 146 -14.07 2.98 1.86
N GLU A 147 -14.74 4.11 1.78
CA GLU A 147 -15.23 4.70 0.54
C GLU A 147 -14.04 5.10 -0.34
N PHE A 148 -13.02 5.71 0.27
CA PHE A 148 -11.76 6.05 -0.40
C PHE A 148 -11.07 4.83 -1.02
N ILE A 149 -10.99 3.71 -0.30
CA ILE A 149 -10.39 2.45 -0.78
C ILE A 149 -11.26 1.77 -1.84
N ASN A 150 -12.58 1.81 -1.68
CA ASN A 150 -13.51 1.26 -2.66
C ASN A 150 -13.35 1.96 -4.02
N GLU A 151 -13.17 3.28 -4.03
CA GLU A 151 -13.09 4.04 -5.28
C GLU A 151 -11.92 3.59 -6.18
N PHE A 152 -10.69 3.51 -5.63
CA PHE A 152 -9.56 3.04 -6.44
C PHE A 152 -9.62 1.54 -6.73
N ARG A 153 -10.22 0.75 -5.83
CA ARG A 153 -10.47 -0.68 -6.08
C ARG A 153 -11.39 -0.87 -7.28
N ASP A 154 -12.49 -0.13 -7.31
CA ASP A 154 -13.53 -0.28 -8.33
C ASP A 154 -12.99 0.15 -9.70
N ILE A 155 -12.16 1.20 -9.75
CA ILE A 155 -11.39 1.58 -10.95
C ILE A 155 -10.55 0.40 -11.49
N PHE A 156 -9.84 -0.32 -10.62
CA PHE A 156 -9.04 -1.46 -11.06
C PHE A 156 -9.90 -2.61 -11.60
N ILE A 157 -11.06 -2.87 -10.97
CA ILE A 157 -12.01 -3.88 -11.43
C ILE A 157 -12.58 -3.50 -12.81
N GLU A 158 -12.98 -2.25 -13.00
CA GLU A 158 -13.50 -1.73 -14.27
C GLU A 158 -12.52 -1.90 -15.43
N HIS A 159 -11.21 -1.83 -15.14
CA HIS A 159 -10.14 -2.04 -16.12
C HIS A 159 -9.67 -3.51 -16.22
N ASN A 160 -10.42 -4.45 -15.63
CA ASN A 160 -10.11 -5.89 -15.60
C ASN A 160 -8.74 -6.22 -14.98
N LEU A 161 -8.31 -5.44 -14.00
CA LEU A 161 -7.07 -5.67 -13.25
C LEU A 161 -7.39 -6.46 -11.97
N ASP A 162 -6.79 -7.64 -11.82
CA ASP A 162 -7.04 -8.54 -10.68
C ASP A 162 -6.66 -7.92 -9.31
N ILE A 163 -5.86 -6.86 -9.31
CA ILE A 163 -5.51 -6.11 -8.11
C ILE A 163 -6.76 -5.59 -7.39
N GLY A 164 -7.83 -5.26 -8.12
CA GLY A 164 -9.11 -4.89 -7.52
C GLY A 164 -9.74 -6.03 -6.69
N ASN A 165 -9.65 -7.27 -7.16
CA ASN A 165 -10.09 -8.44 -6.40
C ASN A 165 -9.18 -8.70 -5.20
N ILE A 166 -7.86 -8.58 -5.37
CA ILE A 166 -6.89 -8.74 -4.28
C ILE A 166 -7.17 -7.70 -3.17
N LEU A 167 -7.47 -6.45 -3.52
CA LEU A 167 -7.86 -5.41 -2.56
C LEU A 167 -9.15 -5.77 -1.83
N LYS A 168 -10.16 -6.32 -2.52
CA LYS A 168 -11.39 -6.82 -1.90
C LYS A 168 -11.14 -7.97 -0.92
N GLU A 169 -10.21 -8.86 -1.26
CA GLU A 169 -9.82 -10.01 -0.44
C GLU A 169 -8.97 -9.62 0.77
N THR A 170 -8.24 -8.50 0.70
CA THR A 170 -7.31 -8.05 1.75
C THR A 170 -7.94 -7.02 2.68
N TYR A 171 -8.55 -5.96 2.17
CA TYR A 171 -9.15 -4.90 2.99
C TYR A 171 -10.54 -5.27 3.52
N HIS A 172 -10.76 -5.08 4.82
CA HIS A 172 -12.06 -5.23 5.46
C HIS A 172 -12.22 -4.23 6.61
N SER A 173 -12.99 -3.18 6.38
CA SER A 173 -13.20 -2.07 7.34
C SER A 173 -13.63 -2.55 8.74
N GLN A 174 -14.54 -3.53 8.83
CA GLN A 174 -14.98 -4.06 10.12
C GLN A 174 -13.85 -4.70 10.92
N ILE A 175 -12.94 -5.45 10.29
CA ILE A 175 -11.83 -6.13 10.97
C ILE A 175 -10.85 -5.08 11.51
N ARG A 176 -10.47 -4.11 10.67
CA ARG A 176 -9.63 -2.98 11.08
C ARG A 176 -10.25 -2.22 12.26
N ASN A 177 -11.54 -1.90 12.18
CA ASN A 177 -12.24 -1.18 13.23
C ASN A 177 -12.40 -2.00 14.52
N ALA A 178 -12.63 -3.31 14.39
CA ALA A 178 -12.70 -4.20 15.54
C ALA A 178 -11.39 -4.20 16.33
N PHE A 179 -10.26 -4.26 15.64
CA PHE A 179 -8.95 -4.13 16.31
C PHE A 179 -8.76 -2.76 16.92
N ALA A 180 -8.95 -1.68 16.15
CA ALA A 180 -8.72 -0.30 16.60
C ALA A 180 -9.53 0.10 17.84
N HIS A 181 -10.72 -0.48 18.01
CA HIS A 181 -11.58 -0.23 19.17
C HIS A 181 -11.56 -1.34 20.23
N GLY A 182 -10.68 -2.34 20.11
CA GLY A 182 -10.62 -3.48 21.03
C GLY A 182 -11.89 -4.36 21.02
N GLN A 183 -12.67 -4.31 19.94
CA GLN A 183 -13.95 -4.99 19.77
C GLN A 183 -13.78 -6.36 19.08
N TYR A 184 -12.88 -7.19 19.61
CA TYR A 184 -12.71 -8.58 19.17
C TYR A 184 -12.41 -9.52 20.35
N SER A 185 -12.61 -10.82 20.15
CA SER A 185 -12.34 -11.84 21.17
C SER A 185 -11.72 -13.10 20.58
N LEU A 186 -10.74 -13.66 21.29
CA LEU A 186 -10.10 -14.94 20.99
C LEU A 186 -10.52 -16.04 22.00
N ARG A 187 -11.71 -15.89 22.59
CA ARG A 187 -12.27 -16.85 23.56
C ARG A 187 -12.70 -18.15 22.90
N ILE A 188 -13.32 -18.06 21.72
CA ILE A 188 -13.73 -19.22 20.94
C ILE A 188 -12.49 -19.80 20.26
N LYS A 189 -12.33 -21.11 20.35
CA LYS A 189 -11.18 -21.81 19.75
C LYS A 189 -11.18 -21.60 18.24
N ASP A 190 -10.00 -21.30 17.69
CA ASP A 190 -9.73 -21.16 16.25
C ASP A 190 -10.55 -20.10 15.49
N VAL A 191 -11.18 -19.16 16.21
CA VAL A 191 -12.02 -18.10 15.63
C VAL A 191 -11.76 -16.75 16.30
N ILE A 192 -11.51 -15.72 15.50
CA ILE A 192 -11.53 -14.32 15.93
C ILE A 192 -12.98 -13.85 15.90
N THR A 193 -13.58 -13.63 17.06
CA THR A 193 -14.96 -13.11 17.14
C THR A 193 -14.94 -11.58 17.02
N LEU A 194 -15.74 -11.00 16.12
CA LEU A 194 -15.85 -9.55 15.96
C LEU A 194 -17.06 -9.03 16.75
N LEU A 195 -16.79 -8.27 17.81
CA LEU A 195 -17.81 -7.77 18.73
C LEU A 195 -18.53 -6.51 18.22
N ASN A 196 -18.05 -5.95 17.11
CA ASN A 196 -18.64 -4.79 16.44
C ASN A 196 -19.63 -5.17 15.32
N TYR A 197 -19.97 -6.45 15.18
CA TYR A 197 -20.95 -6.94 14.22
C TYR A 197 -22.34 -6.37 14.48
N LYS A 198 -22.98 -5.82 13.45
CA LYS A 198 -24.29 -5.16 13.49
C LYS A 198 -25.27 -5.76 12.47
N ASN A 199 -25.01 -6.97 11.97
CA ASN A 199 -25.88 -7.71 11.05
C ASN A 199 -26.11 -7.00 9.69
N LYS A 200 -25.05 -6.40 9.13
CA LYS A 200 -25.06 -5.89 7.74
C LYS A 200 -24.48 -6.94 6.79
N ASP A 201 -24.92 -6.93 5.53
CA ASP A 201 -24.59 -7.97 4.53
C ASP A 201 -23.09 -8.19 4.26
N TYR A 202 -22.27 -7.15 4.44
CA TYR A 202 -20.82 -7.21 4.24
C TYR A 202 -20.04 -7.53 5.52
N GLU A 203 -20.71 -7.64 6.68
CA GLU A 203 -20.06 -7.85 7.96
C GLU A 203 -19.94 -9.35 8.29
N VAL A 204 -18.82 -9.69 8.93
CA VAL A 204 -18.55 -11.05 9.41
C VAL A 204 -18.64 -11.06 10.94
N ARG A 205 -19.29 -12.08 11.49
CA ARG A 205 -19.45 -12.22 12.96
C ARG A 205 -18.20 -12.82 13.60
N GLY A 206 -17.53 -13.70 12.88
CA GLY A 206 -16.29 -14.32 13.30
C GLY A 206 -15.44 -14.69 12.10
N LEU A 207 -14.13 -14.75 12.30
CA LEU A 207 -13.15 -15.07 11.29
C LEU A 207 -12.32 -16.27 11.74
N PRO A 208 -12.44 -17.43 11.07
CA PRO A 208 -11.59 -18.58 11.30
C PRO A 208 -10.10 -18.23 11.15
N TYR A 209 -9.23 -18.82 11.97
CA TYR A 209 -7.79 -18.49 11.97
C TYR A 209 -7.11 -18.76 10.62
N ASN A 210 -7.51 -19.81 9.90
CA ASN A 210 -6.99 -20.11 8.56
C ASN A 210 -7.41 -19.07 7.51
N GLU A 211 -8.65 -18.56 7.59
CA GLU A 211 -9.11 -17.47 6.72
C GLU A 211 -8.39 -16.15 7.04
N TRP A 212 -8.16 -15.89 8.34
CA TRP A 212 -7.37 -14.76 8.80
C TRP A 212 -5.93 -14.84 8.29
N GLU A 213 -5.26 -15.99 8.45
CA GLU A 213 -3.89 -16.20 7.97
C GLU A 213 -3.78 -15.87 6.48
N VAL A 214 -4.69 -16.39 5.65
CA VAL A 214 -4.69 -16.12 4.21
C VAL A 214 -4.87 -14.62 3.92
N ARG A 215 -5.85 -13.97 4.57
CA ARG A 215 -6.08 -12.52 4.39
C ARG A 215 -4.86 -11.71 4.79
N PHE A 216 -4.27 -12.04 5.93
CA PHE A 216 -3.13 -11.34 6.48
C PHE A 216 -1.90 -11.49 5.58
N ILE A 217 -1.56 -12.72 5.18
CA ILE A 217 -0.45 -12.98 4.25
C ILE A 217 -0.65 -12.24 2.93
N LYS A 218 -1.85 -12.32 2.33
CA LYS A 218 -2.16 -11.58 1.10
C LYS A 218 -1.93 -10.08 1.27
N THR A 219 -2.34 -9.52 2.40
CA THR A 219 -2.16 -8.10 2.71
C THR A 219 -0.68 -7.76 2.75
N CYS A 220 0.13 -8.49 3.51
CA CYS A 220 1.57 -8.24 3.60
C CYS A 220 2.28 -8.39 2.24
N LEU A 221 1.98 -9.46 1.49
CA LEU A 221 2.56 -9.69 0.17
C LEU A 221 2.17 -8.60 -0.83
N LEU A 222 0.92 -8.13 -0.80
CA LEU A 222 0.44 -7.04 -1.65
C LEU A 222 1.31 -5.79 -1.48
N PHE A 223 1.50 -5.32 -0.25
CA PHE A 223 2.23 -4.08 0.00
C PHE A 223 3.74 -4.25 -0.20
N HIS A 224 4.29 -5.39 0.18
CA HIS A 224 5.69 -5.71 -0.09
C HIS A 224 5.99 -5.67 -1.60
N GLU A 225 5.14 -6.30 -2.41
CA GLU A 225 5.32 -6.35 -3.85
C GLU A 225 5.09 -5.00 -4.53
N LEU A 226 4.10 -4.23 -4.07
CA LEU A 226 3.86 -2.85 -4.53
C LEU A 226 5.12 -1.98 -4.38
N LEU A 227 5.74 -2.01 -3.19
CA LEU A 227 6.96 -1.25 -2.89
C LEU A 227 8.16 -1.75 -3.69
N ASN A 228 8.32 -3.07 -3.83
CA ASN A 228 9.40 -3.65 -4.63
C ASN A 228 9.28 -3.26 -6.10
N GLN A 229 8.10 -3.38 -6.69
CA GLN A 229 7.86 -3.03 -8.09
C GLN A 229 8.12 -1.54 -8.33
N LYS A 230 7.66 -0.67 -7.42
CA LYS A 230 7.93 0.78 -7.45
C LYS A 230 9.43 1.07 -7.43
N ARG A 231 10.18 0.47 -6.49
CA ARG A 231 11.63 0.64 -6.37
C ARG A 231 12.37 0.16 -7.62
N THR A 232 12.07 -1.05 -8.09
CA THR A 232 12.73 -1.65 -9.26
C THR A 232 12.48 -0.83 -10.52
N LEU A 233 11.24 -0.35 -10.73
CA LEU A 233 10.94 0.50 -11.87
C LEU A 233 11.59 1.88 -11.75
N LEU A 234 11.62 2.50 -10.58
CA LEU A 234 12.32 3.77 -10.38
C LEU A 234 13.80 3.66 -10.78
N GLU A 235 14.49 2.60 -10.33
CA GLU A 235 15.88 2.34 -10.71
C GLU A 235 16.04 2.07 -12.21
N TYR A 236 15.10 1.32 -12.82
CA TYR A 236 15.09 1.07 -14.26
C TYR A 236 14.97 2.38 -15.04
N TYR A 237 14.00 3.23 -14.69
CA TYR A 237 13.81 4.52 -15.34
C TYR A 237 15.03 5.42 -15.17
N GLY A 238 15.57 5.49 -13.95
CA GLY A 238 16.75 6.29 -13.64
C GLY A 238 17.95 5.97 -14.53
N LYS A 239 18.25 4.68 -14.71
CA LYS A 239 19.40 4.21 -15.51
C LYS A 239 19.20 4.38 -17.02
N ASN A 240 17.98 4.15 -17.52
CA ASN A 240 17.71 4.15 -18.96
C ASN A 240 17.26 5.52 -19.48
N TYR A 241 16.71 6.35 -18.60
CA TYR A 241 16.19 7.68 -18.91
C TYR A 241 16.68 8.69 -17.85
N PRO A 242 17.98 9.00 -17.82
CA PRO A 242 18.57 9.86 -16.80
C PRO A 242 18.08 11.31 -16.88
N THR A 243 17.39 11.68 -17.96
CA THR A 243 16.77 12.97 -18.14
C THR A 243 15.40 12.77 -18.75
N LEU A 244 14.36 13.31 -18.11
CA LEU A 244 12.96 13.15 -18.53
C LEU A 244 12.20 14.47 -18.40
N SER A 245 11.31 14.75 -19.35
CA SER A 245 10.40 15.89 -19.25
C SER A 245 9.07 15.46 -18.63
N ILE A 246 8.61 16.21 -17.63
CA ILE A 246 7.34 16.02 -16.93
C ILE A 246 6.45 17.25 -17.10
N TRP A 247 5.15 17.08 -16.84
CA TRP A 247 4.21 18.18 -16.71
C TRP A 247 3.98 18.50 -15.24
N MET A 248 4.21 19.75 -14.87
CA MET A 248 4.01 20.24 -13.51
C MET A 248 2.99 21.39 -13.53
N PRO A 249 2.00 21.38 -12.61
CA PRO A 249 1.09 22.51 -12.45
C PRO A 249 1.85 23.81 -12.20
N THR A 250 1.24 24.91 -12.64
CA THR A 250 1.66 26.27 -12.28
C THR A 250 0.74 26.82 -11.18
N GLU A 251 1.06 28.02 -10.68
CA GLU A 251 0.20 28.72 -9.71
C GLU A 251 -1.17 29.13 -10.29
N LYS A 252 -1.27 29.18 -11.63
CA LYS A 252 -2.54 29.43 -12.30
C LYS A 252 -3.28 28.11 -12.48
N GLN A 253 -4.54 28.11 -12.08
CA GLN A 253 -5.42 26.95 -12.19
C GLN A 253 -5.48 26.46 -13.65
N ASN A 254 -5.30 25.15 -13.86
CA ASN A 254 -5.30 24.47 -15.16
C ASN A 254 -4.15 24.83 -16.13
N GLU A 255 -3.13 25.56 -15.69
CA GLU A 255 -1.91 25.76 -16.49
C GLU A 255 -0.80 24.80 -16.03
N PHE A 256 -0.13 24.16 -17.01
CA PHE A 256 0.99 23.26 -16.78
C PHE A 256 2.23 23.76 -17.51
N LYS A 257 3.40 23.56 -16.89
CA LYS A 257 4.70 23.80 -17.51
C LYS A 257 5.50 22.51 -17.62
N ARG A 258 6.34 22.43 -18.65
CA ARG A 258 7.30 21.33 -18.79
C ARG A 258 8.53 21.60 -17.92
N ILE A 259 8.88 20.62 -17.11
CA ILE A 259 10.11 20.62 -16.32
C ILE A 259 10.92 19.38 -16.68
N VAL A 260 12.23 19.48 -16.55
CA VAL A 260 13.15 18.37 -16.74
C VAL A 260 13.58 17.82 -15.37
N LEU A 261 13.38 16.53 -15.16
CA LEU A 261 13.94 15.77 -14.06
C LEU A 261 15.29 15.17 -14.47
N HIS A 262 16.20 15.12 -13.51
CA HIS A 262 17.53 14.52 -13.66
C HIS A 262 17.70 13.37 -12.68
N TRP A 263 18.17 12.22 -13.16
CA TRP A 263 18.53 11.10 -12.32
C TRP A 263 19.87 11.38 -11.63
N HIS A 264 19.90 11.21 -10.30
CA HIS A 264 21.10 11.33 -9.50
C HIS A 264 21.56 9.93 -9.06
N GLU A 265 22.61 9.42 -9.69
CA GLU A 265 23.05 8.02 -9.56
C GLU A 265 23.36 7.62 -8.12
N TYR A 266 24.02 8.50 -7.34
CA TYR A 266 24.41 8.18 -5.97
C TYR A 266 23.23 8.07 -5.01
N SER A 267 22.25 8.97 -5.13
CA SER A 267 21.06 8.94 -4.27
C SER A 267 19.95 8.03 -4.81
N LYS A 268 20.11 7.52 -6.05
CA LYS A 268 19.11 6.73 -6.78
C LYS A 268 17.74 7.40 -6.82
N ARG A 269 17.71 8.70 -7.12
CA ARG A 269 16.48 9.50 -7.15
C ARG A 269 16.50 10.46 -8.33
N TYR A 270 15.31 10.81 -8.81
CA TYR A 270 15.14 11.99 -9.65
C TYR A 270 15.16 13.25 -8.80
N ILE A 271 15.74 14.32 -9.35
CA ILE A 271 15.76 15.64 -8.76
C ILE A 271 15.35 16.68 -9.82
N PHE A 272 14.80 17.80 -9.36
CA PHE A 272 14.77 18.99 -10.19
C PHE A 272 16.21 19.46 -10.44
N LYS A 273 16.45 20.04 -11.62
CA LYS A 273 17.76 20.62 -11.93
C LYS A 273 18.15 21.63 -10.84
N PRO A 274 19.34 21.53 -10.23
CA PRO A 274 19.85 22.58 -9.35
C PRO A 274 20.06 23.90 -10.11
#